data_AF-A0A7X3FIS6-F1
#
_entry.id   AF-A0A7X3FIS6-F1
#
_cell.length_a   1.000
_cell.length_b   1.000
_cell.length_c   1.000
_cell.angle_alpha   90.00
_cell.angle_beta   90.00
_cell.angle_gamma   90.00
#
_symmetry.space_group_name_H-M   'P 1'
#
loop_
_entity.id
_entity.type
_entity.pdbx_description
1 polymer ?
#
loop_
_entity_poly.entity_id
_entity_poly.type
_entity_poly.pdbx_seq_one_letter_code
_entity_poly.pdbx_strand_id
1 'polypeptide(L)'
;MAYQYRKPVDDDVPYEQRLINYSQNKDGGKTEYQRAMEVFNAASSLGDTDRAAGAKKWMGQIDVATGGYASKTNDFTAERNNALQQWVDIARQKPTQVTAPKPFSYDQNTDPYYQNALRQARTNIATEQNNTMAKLRGSGQGNSSLSETLSHQIANKQMERVDTQILPQLIDQAYTRNQDQNKWDFDINKENYNRDNEYKSALASVLSTYNNLGQQEFQNNIAESALTGKYGGENTMDTRVKNMDMLFNFMDRTGNIGTPVDDWMNLGRQPSLGRTMQGQAQDHNQKITTSALTGYLDNLPTLEREKFAENVKQFGVEAAMRQLEMAANDSYRASQLGLSMDGLVLDREKFSWSKDVNNPDNQFRLAQLDELKNKGQQQITAEDYASYLDKAVTKDDEGNVITPKEQLELMILGGGLSDKENAKLFARYKLDMTEEQKRLLDTPGN
;
A
#
# COMPACT_ATOMS: atom_id res chain seq x y z
N MET A 1 -74.28 15.86 14.15
CA MET A 1 -73.41 17.04 14.35
C MET A 1 -72.81 17.40 13.01
N ALA A 2 -73.28 18.47 12.38
CA ALA A 2 -72.76 18.92 11.10
C ALA A 2 -71.44 19.65 11.33
N TYR A 3 -70.33 19.11 10.84
CA TYR A 3 -69.07 19.82 10.77
C TYR A 3 -69.21 20.94 9.73
N GLN A 4 -69.44 22.17 10.20
CA GLN A 4 -69.28 23.36 9.36
C GLN A 4 -67.78 23.52 9.08
N TYR A 5 -67.32 22.91 7.98
CA TYR A 5 -66.01 23.25 7.43
C TYR A 5 -66.08 24.70 6.94
N ARG A 6 -65.23 25.56 7.54
CA ARG A 6 -64.99 26.91 7.04
C ARG A 6 -64.65 26.81 5.56
N LYS A 7 -65.33 27.59 4.72
CA LYS A 7 -64.84 27.90 3.37
C LYS A 7 -63.37 28.35 3.50
N PRO A 8 -62.47 27.96 2.57
CA PRO A 8 -61.12 28.51 2.55
C PRO A 8 -61.23 30.03 2.61
N VAL A 9 -60.48 30.65 3.52
CA VAL A 9 -60.59 32.09 3.84
C VAL A 9 -60.20 32.97 2.63
N ASP A 10 -59.67 32.36 1.56
CA ASP A 10 -59.03 33.05 0.44
C ASP A 10 -59.76 32.94 -0.91
N ASP A 11 -61.01 32.47 -0.96
CA ASP A 11 -61.79 32.46 -2.22
C ASP A 11 -61.99 33.89 -2.78
N ASP A 12 -62.05 34.90 -1.90
CA ASP A 12 -62.25 36.32 -2.26
C ASP A 12 -60.91 37.08 -2.49
N VAL A 13 -59.77 36.41 -2.33
CA VAL A 13 -58.45 37.04 -2.46
C VAL A 13 -57.96 36.87 -3.91
N PRO A 14 -57.65 37.96 -4.64
CA PRO A 14 -57.13 37.88 -6.01
C PRO A 14 -55.92 36.94 -6.11
N TYR A 15 -55.78 36.25 -7.25
CA TYR A 15 -54.71 35.27 -7.47
C TYR A 15 -53.31 35.84 -7.19
N GLU A 16 -53.04 37.10 -7.52
CA GLU A 16 -51.76 37.74 -7.21
C GLU A 16 -51.55 37.96 -5.70
N GLN A 17 -52.60 38.26 -4.95
CA GLN A 17 -52.52 38.47 -3.51
C GLN A 17 -52.35 37.16 -2.74
N ARG A 18 -52.86 36.05 -3.28
CA ARG A 18 -52.55 34.70 -2.79
C ARG A 18 -51.06 34.36 -2.97
N LEU A 19 -50.48 34.66 -4.14
CA LEU A 19 -49.04 34.54 -4.38
C LEU A 19 -48.18 35.32 -3.36
N ILE A 20 -48.61 36.54 -2.98
CA ILE A 20 -47.92 37.33 -1.97
C ILE A 20 -48.03 36.68 -0.57
N ASN A 21 -49.23 36.26 -0.17
CA ASN A 21 -49.42 35.56 1.11
C ASN A 21 -48.62 34.23 1.17
N TYR A 22 -48.40 33.57 0.03
CA TYR A 22 -47.58 32.37 -0.09
C TYR A 22 -46.09 32.61 0.13
N SER A 23 -45.54 33.71 -0.36
CA SER A 23 -44.14 34.08 -0.07
C SER A 23 -43.86 34.32 1.42
N GLN A 24 -44.91 34.56 2.21
CA GLN A 24 -44.83 34.84 3.65
C GLN A 24 -45.06 33.61 4.55
N ASN A 25 -45.16 32.40 3.98
CA ASN A 25 -45.13 31.11 4.70
C ASN A 25 -46.17 30.97 5.84
N LYS A 26 -47.38 31.51 5.68
CA LYS A 26 -48.44 31.47 6.72
C LYS A 26 -49.16 30.12 6.87
N ASP A 27 -48.95 29.15 5.98
CA ASP A 27 -49.76 27.92 5.89
C ASP A 27 -49.00 26.60 6.12
N GLY A 28 -47.87 26.62 6.83
CA GLY A 28 -47.23 25.39 7.30
C GLY A 28 -46.58 24.52 6.23
N GLY A 29 -46.08 25.10 5.13
CA GLY A 29 -45.15 24.44 4.21
C GLY A 29 -45.72 23.46 3.18
N LYS A 30 -47.05 23.42 2.97
CA LYS A 30 -47.64 22.60 1.90
C LYS A 30 -47.50 23.25 0.52
N THR A 31 -47.21 22.45 -0.51
CA THR A 31 -47.16 22.92 -1.90
C THR A 31 -48.55 23.15 -2.47
N GLU A 32 -48.67 23.99 -3.50
CA GLU A 32 -49.96 24.25 -4.14
C GLU A 32 -50.57 23.00 -4.77
N TYR A 33 -49.71 22.09 -5.25
CA TYR A 33 -50.15 20.78 -5.73
C TYR A 33 -50.71 19.91 -4.59
N GLN A 34 -50.05 19.88 -3.43
CA GLN A 34 -50.54 19.14 -2.26
C GLN A 34 -51.89 19.69 -1.77
N ARG A 35 -52.07 21.01 -1.78
CA ARG A 35 -53.35 21.64 -1.45
C ARG A 35 -54.43 21.32 -2.46
N ALA A 36 -54.13 21.44 -3.75
CA ALA A 36 -55.06 21.07 -4.82
C ALA A 36 -55.47 19.59 -4.70
N MET A 37 -54.54 18.72 -4.31
CA MET A 37 -54.82 17.30 -4.04
C MET A 37 -55.63 17.05 -2.76
N GLU A 38 -55.39 17.82 -1.70
CA GLU A 38 -56.23 17.78 -0.48
C GLU A 38 -57.67 18.23 -0.79
N VAL A 39 -57.83 19.30 -1.55
CA VAL A 39 -59.15 19.77 -2.01
C VAL A 39 -59.81 18.74 -2.91
N PHE A 40 -59.05 18.10 -3.81
CA PHE A 40 -59.56 17.04 -4.66
C PHE A 40 -60.05 15.83 -3.85
N ASN A 41 -59.26 15.35 -2.89
CA ASN A 41 -59.62 14.21 -2.04
C ASN A 41 -60.81 14.52 -1.12
N ALA A 42 -60.84 15.72 -0.55
CA ALA A 42 -61.95 16.17 0.28
C ALA A 42 -63.25 16.32 -0.54
N ALA A 43 -63.20 16.96 -1.70
CA ALA A 43 -64.37 17.11 -2.58
C ALA A 43 -64.86 15.75 -3.12
N SER A 44 -63.95 14.87 -3.51
CA SER A 44 -64.30 13.53 -4.02
C SER A 44 -64.95 12.66 -2.94
N SER A 45 -64.44 12.71 -1.70
CA SER A 45 -65.04 11.94 -0.60
C SER A 45 -66.43 12.45 -0.18
N LEU A 46 -66.75 13.70 -0.48
CA LEU A 46 -68.08 14.30 -0.28
C LEU A 46 -69.02 14.14 -1.48
N GLY A 47 -68.55 13.55 -2.59
CA GLY A 47 -69.33 13.43 -3.83
C GLY A 47 -69.51 14.75 -4.58
N ASP A 48 -68.76 15.80 -4.25
CA ASP A 48 -68.79 17.11 -4.91
C ASP A 48 -67.95 17.08 -6.19
N THR A 49 -68.60 16.64 -7.28
CA THR A 49 -67.94 16.41 -8.58
C THR A 49 -67.39 17.67 -9.21
N ASP A 50 -68.06 18.82 -9.05
CA ASP A 50 -67.66 20.08 -9.67
C ASP A 50 -66.42 20.65 -8.99
N ARG A 51 -66.39 20.61 -7.65
CA ARG A 51 -65.22 21.05 -6.89
C ARG A 51 -64.03 20.11 -7.08
N ALA A 52 -64.28 18.80 -7.16
CA ALA A 52 -63.24 17.83 -7.50
C ALA A 52 -62.69 18.08 -8.92
N ALA A 53 -63.54 18.37 -9.91
CA ALA A 53 -63.11 18.70 -11.26
C ALA A 53 -62.30 20.01 -11.31
N GLY A 54 -62.70 21.04 -10.57
CA GLY A 54 -61.96 22.29 -10.43
C GLY A 54 -60.57 22.09 -9.82
N ALA A 55 -60.49 21.32 -8.72
CA ALA A 55 -59.22 20.97 -8.09
C ALA A 55 -58.32 20.13 -9.03
N LYS A 56 -58.90 19.23 -9.82
CA LYS A 56 -58.17 18.46 -10.84
C LYS A 56 -57.62 19.34 -11.97
N LYS A 57 -58.40 20.31 -12.45
CA LYS A 57 -57.94 21.29 -13.44
C LYS A 57 -56.83 22.17 -12.88
N TRP A 58 -56.96 22.58 -11.61
CA TRP A 58 -55.93 23.34 -10.90
C TRP A 58 -54.63 22.56 -10.76
N MET A 59 -54.69 21.28 -10.35
CA MET A 59 -53.52 20.38 -10.37
C MET A 59 -52.88 20.29 -11.76
N GLY A 60 -53.69 20.16 -12.83
CA GLY A 60 -53.18 20.12 -14.20
C GLY A 60 -52.54 21.43 -14.67
N GLN A 61 -53.08 22.58 -14.26
CA GLN A 61 -52.47 23.88 -14.56
C GLN A 61 -51.16 24.09 -13.79
N ILE A 62 -51.10 23.64 -12.54
CA ILE A 62 -49.84 23.62 -11.77
C ILE A 62 -48.83 22.70 -12.46
N ASP A 63 -49.24 21.50 -12.86
CA ASP A 63 -48.37 20.54 -13.53
C ASP A 63 -47.84 21.08 -14.87
N VAL A 64 -48.69 21.69 -15.70
CA VAL A 64 -48.26 22.35 -16.94
C VAL A 64 -47.36 23.56 -16.67
N ALA A 65 -47.70 24.41 -15.69
CA ALA A 65 -46.91 25.59 -15.34
C ALA A 65 -45.54 25.24 -14.71
N THR A 66 -45.45 24.08 -14.05
CA THR A 66 -44.22 23.53 -13.47
C THR A 66 -43.52 22.54 -14.41
N GLY A 67 -44.05 22.31 -15.61
CA GLY A 67 -43.44 21.49 -16.65
C GLY A 67 -43.50 19.98 -16.42
N GLY A 68 -44.55 19.45 -15.79
CA GLY A 68 -44.75 18.00 -15.57
C GLY A 68 -44.05 17.48 -14.32
N TYR A 69 -44.12 18.23 -13.20
CA TYR A 69 -43.38 17.99 -11.96
C TYR A 69 -43.55 16.55 -11.42
N ALA A 70 -44.75 15.97 -11.51
CA ALA A 70 -45.01 14.60 -11.03
C ALA A 70 -44.42 13.52 -11.97
N SER A 71 -44.35 13.78 -13.27
CA SER A 71 -43.72 12.87 -14.23
C SER A 71 -42.21 12.88 -14.07
N LYS A 72 -41.61 14.08 -14.00
CA LYS A 72 -40.15 14.25 -13.89
C LYS A 72 -39.57 13.74 -12.58
N THR A 73 -40.33 13.81 -11.49
CA THR A 73 -39.93 13.22 -10.20
C THR A 73 -39.87 11.68 -10.25
N ASN A 74 -40.77 11.04 -10.99
CA ASN A 74 -40.74 9.59 -11.18
C ASN A 74 -39.59 9.15 -12.09
N ASP A 75 -39.36 9.86 -13.21
CA ASP A 75 -38.27 9.56 -14.14
C ASP A 75 -36.90 9.73 -13.47
N PHE A 76 -36.72 10.82 -12.72
CA PHE A 76 -35.51 11.05 -11.93
C PHE A 76 -35.30 9.98 -10.86
N THR A 77 -36.35 9.58 -10.14
CA THR A 77 -36.25 8.53 -9.12
C THR A 77 -35.82 7.20 -9.75
N ALA A 78 -36.28 6.91 -10.97
CA ALA A 78 -35.90 5.70 -11.71
C ALA A 78 -34.45 5.75 -12.20
N GLU A 79 -34.00 6.84 -12.82
CA GLU A 79 -32.60 7.03 -13.25
C GLU A 79 -31.64 6.97 -12.06
N ARG A 80 -32.00 7.63 -10.96
CA ARG A 80 -31.26 7.60 -9.70
C ARG A 80 -31.12 6.18 -9.16
N ASN A 81 -32.23 5.44 -9.09
CA ASN A 81 -32.22 4.08 -8.57
C ASN A 81 -31.42 3.13 -9.49
N ASN A 82 -31.46 3.33 -10.81
CA ASN A 82 -30.65 2.58 -11.77
C ASN A 82 -29.15 2.87 -11.60
N ALA A 83 -28.77 4.14 -11.42
CA ALA A 83 -27.39 4.49 -11.08
C ALA A 83 -27.00 3.80 -9.76
N LEU A 84 -27.72 4.04 -8.66
CA LEU A 84 -27.50 3.37 -7.37
C LEU A 84 -27.33 1.84 -7.47
N GLN A 85 -28.11 1.18 -8.34
CA GLN A 85 -28.00 -0.26 -8.53
C GLN A 85 -26.71 -0.67 -9.24
N GLN A 86 -26.34 0.00 -10.33
CA GLN A 86 -25.04 -0.22 -11.01
C GLN A 86 -23.87 -0.02 -10.04
N TRP A 87 -24.00 0.94 -9.13
CA TRP A 87 -23.01 1.32 -8.14
C TRP A 87 -22.84 0.24 -7.07
N VAL A 88 -23.96 -0.26 -6.56
CA VAL A 88 -24.00 -1.41 -5.66
C VAL A 88 -23.42 -2.64 -6.33
N ASP A 89 -23.67 -2.84 -7.63
CA ASP A 89 -23.15 -3.97 -8.37
C ASP A 89 -21.61 -3.89 -8.54
N ILE A 90 -21.05 -2.70 -8.82
CA ILE A 90 -19.60 -2.46 -8.82
C ILE A 90 -19.00 -2.73 -7.43
N ALA A 91 -19.62 -2.21 -6.36
CA ALA A 91 -19.14 -2.43 -4.99
C ALA A 91 -19.21 -3.92 -4.57
N ARG A 92 -20.18 -4.67 -5.12
CA ARG A 92 -20.38 -6.11 -4.89
C ARG A 92 -19.47 -7.00 -5.74
N GLN A 93 -18.80 -6.48 -6.76
CA GLN A 93 -17.76 -7.25 -7.42
C GLN A 93 -16.73 -7.67 -6.36
N LYS A 94 -16.49 -8.98 -6.32
CA LYS A 94 -15.82 -9.65 -5.20
C LYS A 94 -14.46 -8.98 -4.96
N PRO A 95 -14.11 -8.68 -3.70
CA PRO A 95 -12.77 -8.18 -3.39
C PRO A 95 -11.75 -9.14 -3.98
N THR A 96 -10.71 -8.58 -4.59
CA THR A 96 -9.55 -9.33 -5.06
C THR A 96 -9.08 -10.21 -3.89
N GLN A 97 -9.20 -11.52 -4.04
CA GLN A 97 -8.76 -12.43 -2.98
C GLN A 97 -7.24 -12.41 -2.97
N VAL A 98 -6.67 -12.07 -1.81
CA VAL A 98 -5.23 -12.20 -1.60
C VAL A 98 -4.89 -13.67 -1.74
N THR A 99 -4.20 -14.00 -2.84
CA THR A 99 -3.78 -15.38 -3.10
C THR A 99 -2.54 -15.66 -2.26
N ALA A 100 -2.56 -16.75 -1.50
CA ALA A 100 -1.40 -17.16 -0.72
C ALA A 100 -0.20 -17.41 -1.65
N PRO A 101 1.03 -17.08 -1.21
CA PRO A 101 2.23 -17.38 -1.99
C PRO A 101 2.29 -18.87 -2.34
N LYS A 102 2.74 -19.17 -3.56
CA LYS A 102 2.94 -20.57 -3.97
C LYS A 102 4.08 -21.18 -3.14
N PRO A 103 3.97 -22.45 -2.72
CA PRO A 103 5.07 -23.12 -2.04
C PRO A 103 6.29 -23.19 -2.95
N PHE A 104 7.48 -23.01 -2.37
CA PHE A 104 8.73 -23.11 -3.10
C PHE A 104 8.91 -24.52 -3.68
N SER A 105 9.27 -24.59 -4.96
CA SER A 105 9.64 -25.82 -5.64
C SER A 105 10.88 -25.54 -6.48
N TYR A 106 11.93 -26.31 -6.27
CA TYR A 106 13.17 -26.19 -7.03
C TYR A 106 13.23 -27.27 -8.12
N ASP A 107 13.41 -26.84 -9.38
CA ASP A 107 13.65 -27.75 -10.51
C ASP A 107 15.01 -27.44 -11.15
N GLN A 108 15.97 -28.33 -10.89
CA GLN A 108 17.34 -28.29 -11.39
C GLN A 108 17.41 -28.18 -12.92
N ASN A 109 16.46 -28.78 -13.64
CA ASN A 109 16.49 -28.81 -15.09
C ASN A 109 16.11 -27.46 -15.70
N THR A 110 15.38 -26.64 -14.94
CA THR A 110 14.94 -25.31 -15.37
C THR A 110 15.82 -24.18 -14.83
N ASP A 111 16.65 -24.43 -13.80
CA ASP A 111 17.51 -23.41 -13.21
C ASP A 111 18.72 -23.08 -14.12
N PRO A 112 18.79 -21.87 -14.70
CA PRO A 112 19.90 -21.48 -15.57
C PRO A 112 21.27 -21.48 -14.85
N TYR A 113 21.31 -21.26 -13.53
CA TYR A 113 22.56 -21.26 -12.77
C TYR A 113 23.12 -22.68 -12.62
N TYR A 114 22.26 -23.66 -12.36
CA TYR A 114 22.65 -25.08 -12.32
C TYR A 114 23.15 -25.55 -13.68
N GLN A 115 22.46 -25.19 -14.77
CA GLN A 115 22.88 -25.51 -16.14
C GLN A 115 24.24 -24.90 -16.50
N ASN A 116 24.52 -23.68 -16.03
CA ASN A 116 25.83 -23.04 -16.21
C ASN A 116 26.93 -23.74 -15.39
N ALA A 117 26.65 -24.10 -14.13
CA ALA A 117 27.60 -24.84 -13.29
C ALA A 117 27.96 -26.21 -13.90
N LEU A 118 26.96 -26.94 -14.42
CA LEU A 118 27.17 -28.19 -15.15
C LEU A 118 28.05 -27.99 -16.39
N ARG A 119 27.81 -26.92 -17.16
CA ARG A 119 28.63 -26.61 -18.35
C ARG A 119 30.08 -26.32 -17.96
N GLN A 120 30.30 -25.56 -16.90
CA GLN A 120 31.63 -25.21 -16.41
C GLN A 120 32.37 -26.45 -15.87
N ALA A 121 31.67 -27.32 -15.12
CA ALA A 121 32.24 -28.59 -14.67
C ALA A 121 32.69 -29.45 -15.84
N ARG A 122 31.89 -29.56 -16.91
CA ARG A 122 32.28 -30.29 -18.14
C ARG A 122 33.53 -29.71 -18.80
N THR A 123 33.65 -28.38 -18.87
CA THR A 123 34.85 -27.72 -19.42
C THR A 123 36.09 -27.99 -18.55
N ASN A 124 35.95 -27.96 -17.22
CA ASN A 124 37.04 -28.26 -16.29
C ASN A 124 37.48 -29.71 -16.40
N ILE A 125 36.54 -30.65 -16.49
CA ILE A 125 36.82 -32.08 -16.70
C ILE A 125 37.64 -32.26 -17.99
N ALA A 126 37.21 -31.68 -19.10
CA ALA A 126 37.93 -31.79 -20.38
C ALA A 126 39.36 -31.21 -20.28
N THR A 127 39.53 -30.09 -19.59
CA THR A 127 40.82 -29.44 -19.39
C THR A 127 41.75 -30.27 -18.50
N GLU A 128 41.25 -30.77 -17.36
CA GLU A 128 42.02 -31.62 -16.45
C GLU A 128 42.37 -32.97 -17.08
N GLN A 129 41.47 -33.58 -17.84
CA GLN A 129 41.74 -34.78 -18.62
C GLN A 129 42.85 -34.54 -19.64
N ASN A 130 42.78 -33.45 -20.42
CA ASN A 130 43.82 -33.11 -21.40
C ASN A 130 45.19 -32.88 -20.74
N ASN A 131 45.23 -32.13 -19.64
CA ASN A 131 46.45 -31.87 -18.88
C ASN A 131 47.04 -33.16 -18.30
N THR A 132 46.18 -34.06 -17.79
CA THR A 132 46.63 -35.32 -17.22
C THR A 132 47.12 -36.29 -18.28
N MET A 133 46.42 -36.38 -19.42
CA MET A 133 46.87 -37.14 -20.59
C MET A 133 48.21 -36.63 -21.12
N ALA A 134 48.40 -35.31 -21.18
CA ALA A 134 49.68 -34.71 -21.56
C ALA A 134 50.81 -35.11 -20.61
N LYS A 135 50.58 -35.09 -19.30
CA LYS A 135 51.54 -35.57 -18.29
C LYS A 135 51.83 -37.06 -18.43
N LEU A 136 50.81 -37.91 -18.58
CA LEU A 136 50.97 -39.35 -18.74
C LEU A 136 51.75 -39.70 -20.02
N ARG A 137 51.47 -39.01 -21.14
CA ARG A 137 52.25 -39.14 -22.39
C ARG A 137 53.70 -38.71 -22.20
N GLY A 138 53.95 -37.59 -21.54
CA GLY A 138 55.30 -37.13 -21.20
C GLY A 138 56.09 -38.14 -20.34
N SER A 139 55.40 -38.93 -19.53
CA SER A 139 55.98 -40.01 -18.71
C SER A 139 56.07 -41.38 -19.39
N GLY A 140 55.63 -41.51 -20.66
CA GLY A 140 55.61 -42.79 -21.40
C GLY A 140 54.47 -43.75 -21.06
N GLN A 141 53.52 -43.36 -20.20
CA GLN A 141 52.39 -44.19 -19.72
C GLN A 141 51.04 -43.87 -20.41
N GLY A 142 51.04 -42.94 -21.36
CA GLY A 142 49.85 -42.25 -21.88
C GLY A 142 48.84 -43.04 -22.71
N ASN A 143 48.98 -44.36 -22.86
CA ASN A 143 48.06 -45.21 -23.64
C ASN A 143 47.52 -46.42 -22.86
N SER A 144 47.70 -46.46 -21.54
CA SER A 144 47.23 -47.57 -20.71
C SER A 144 45.82 -47.32 -20.15
N SER A 145 45.09 -48.40 -19.81
CA SER A 145 43.79 -48.39 -19.11
C SER A 145 43.74 -47.52 -17.84
N LEU A 146 44.92 -47.14 -17.33
CA LEU A 146 45.10 -46.17 -16.26
C LEU A 146 44.56 -44.78 -16.63
N SER A 147 44.73 -44.32 -17.88
CA SER A 147 44.26 -42.97 -18.27
C SER A 147 42.73 -42.88 -18.29
N GLU A 148 42.06 -43.94 -18.72
CA GLU A 148 40.60 -44.05 -18.74
C GLU A 148 40.05 -44.08 -17.31
N THR A 149 40.66 -44.88 -16.43
CA THR A 149 40.28 -44.92 -15.01
C THR A 149 40.44 -43.56 -14.33
N LEU A 150 41.56 -42.88 -14.56
CA LEU A 150 41.81 -41.57 -13.95
C LEU A 150 40.88 -40.49 -14.53
N SER A 151 40.57 -40.57 -15.82
CA SER A 151 39.61 -39.70 -16.51
C SER A 151 38.21 -39.80 -15.90
N HIS A 152 37.75 -41.01 -15.60
CA HIS A 152 36.50 -41.24 -14.88
C HIS A 152 36.55 -40.74 -13.44
N GLN A 153 37.66 -40.90 -12.72
CA GLN A 153 37.82 -40.36 -11.37
C GLN A 153 37.74 -38.83 -11.34
N ILE A 154 38.37 -38.16 -12.31
CA ILE A 154 38.29 -36.70 -12.47
C ILE A 154 36.84 -36.27 -12.76
N ALA A 155 36.18 -36.93 -13.71
CA ALA A 155 34.80 -36.63 -14.08
C ALA A 155 33.85 -36.81 -12.88
N ASN A 156 33.97 -37.92 -12.16
CA ASN A 156 33.15 -38.22 -11.00
C ASN A 156 33.38 -37.19 -9.89
N LYS A 157 34.63 -36.84 -9.57
CA LYS A 157 34.94 -35.85 -8.53
C LYS A 157 34.39 -34.46 -8.86
N GLN A 158 34.45 -34.04 -10.12
CA GLN A 158 33.92 -32.74 -10.53
C GLN A 158 32.39 -32.72 -10.51
N MET A 159 31.72 -33.80 -10.95
CA MET A 159 30.26 -33.89 -10.87
C MET A 159 29.77 -34.02 -9.43
N GLU A 160 30.44 -34.83 -8.60
CA GLU A 160 30.17 -34.93 -7.17
C GLU A 160 30.28 -33.56 -6.49
N ARG A 161 31.27 -32.74 -6.88
CA ARG A 161 31.39 -31.36 -6.38
C ARG A 161 30.20 -30.48 -6.77
N VAL A 162 29.68 -30.61 -7.99
CA VAL A 162 28.48 -29.87 -8.42
C VAL A 162 27.30 -30.26 -7.55
N ASP A 163 27.07 -31.55 -7.33
CA ASP A 163 25.91 -32.04 -6.58
C ASP A 163 26.03 -31.82 -5.06
N THR A 164 27.22 -31.94 -4.49
CA THR A 164 27.42 -31.85 -3.02
C THR A 164 27.71 -30.44 -2.52
N GLN A 165 28.33 -29.58 -3.34
CA GLN A 165 28.75 -28.23 -2.92
C GLN A 165 27.97 -27.13 -3.61
N ILE A 166 27.80 -27.22 -4.93
CA ILE A 166 27.20 -26.12 -5.71
C ILE A 166 25.67 -26.18 -5.64
N LEU A 167 25.09 -27.36 -5.77
CA LEU A 167 23.64 -27.54 -5.79
C LEU A 167 22.96 -27.04 -4.50
N PRO A 168 23.43 -27.34 -3.28
CA PRO A 168 22.84 -26.77 -2.06
C PRO A 168 22.89 -25.24 -2.04
N GLN A 169 24.01 -24.64 -2.46
CA GLN A 169 24.14 -23.18 -2.54
C GLN A 169 23.18 -22.55 -3.54
N LEU A 170 22.94 -23.22 -4.68
CA LEU A 170 21.98 -22.76 -5.68
C LEU A 170 20.53 -22.89 -5.18
N ILE A 171 20.22 -23.97 -4.45
CA ILE A 171 18.91 -24.15 -3.81
C ILE A 171 18.66 -23.02 -2.81
N ASP A 172 19.62 -22.71 -1.94
CA ASP A 172 19.51 -21.62 -0.96
C ASP A 172 19.32 -20.27 -1.66
N GLN A 173 20.08 -19.98 -2.72
CA GLN A 173 19.91 -18.76 -3.51
C GLN A 173 18.54 -18.70 -4.21
N ALA A 174 18.08 -19.81 -4.78
CA ALA A 174 16.78 -19.88 -5.43
C ALA A 174 15.64 -19.70 -4.43
N TYR A 175 15.79 -20.23 -3.22
CA TYR A 175 14.85 -20.04 -2.13
C TYR A 175 14.74 -18.58 -1.72
N THR A 176 15.88 -17.88 -1.51
CA THR A 176 15.88 -16.45 -1.19
C THR A 176 15.21 -15.62 -2.30
N ARG A 177 15.55 -15.88 -3.57
CA ARG A 177 14.88 -15.20 -4.70
C ARG A 177 13.37 -15.45 -4.72
N ASN A 178 12.93 -16.67 -4.41
CA ASN A 178 11.51 -16.99 -4.34
C ASN A 178 10.82 -16.30 -3.16
N GLN A 179 11.47 -16.21 -2.00
CA GLN A 179 10.94 -15.46 -0.85
C GLN A 179 10.78 -13.97 -1.18
N ASP A 180 11.78 -13.36 -1.82
CA ASP A 180 11.73 -11.96 -2.23
C ASP A 180 10.61 -11.70 -3.24
N GLN A 181 10.47 -12.60 -4.23
CA GLN A 181 9.40 -12.50 -5.23
C GLN A 181 8.01 -12.68 -4.60
N ASN A 182 7.85 -13.68 -3.73
CA ASN A 182 6.60 -13.90 -3.00
C ASN A 182 6.24 -12.71 -2.11
N LYS A 183 7.23 -12.07 -1.47
CA LYS A 183 7.03 -10.86 -0.68
C LYS A 183 6.55 -9.71 -1.55
N TRP A 184 7.19 -9.49 -2.70
CA TRP A 184 6.80 -8.44 -3.64
C TRP A 184 5.39 -8.66 -4.20
N ASP A 185 5.07 -9.89 -4.63
CA ASP A 185 3.73 -10.26 -5.10
C ASP A 185 2.68 -10.05 -4.00
N PHE A 186 3.01 -10.41 -2.76
CA PHE A 186 2.13 -10.19 -1.61
C PHE A 186 1.91 -8.70 -1.32
N ASP A 187 2.98 -7.89 -1.33
CA ASP A 187 2.92 -6.45 -1.09
C ASP A 187 2.04 -5.76 -2.16
N ILE A 188 2.18 -6.13 -3.44
CA ILE A 188 1.33 -5.64 -4.53
C ILE A 188 -0.13 -6.05 -4.35
N ASN A 189 -0.38 -7.32 -4.03
CA ASN A 189 -1.74 -7.81 -3.82
C ASN A 189 -2.41 -7.10 -2.64
N LYS A 190 -1.66 -6.84 -1.57
CA LYS A 190 -2.12 -6.07 -0.42
C LYS A 190 -2.43 -4.62 -0.78
N GLU A 191 -1.58 -3.98 -1.59
CA GLU A 191 -1.80 -2.61 -2.05
C GLU A 191 -3.04 -2.52 -2.95
N ASN A 192 -3.22 -3.44 -3.90
CA ASN A 192 -4.42 -3.52 -4.73
C ASN A 192 -5.67 -3.72 -3.87
N TYR A 193 -5.61 -4.61 -2.87
CA TYR A 193 -6.70 -4.83 -1.93
C TYR A 193 -7.06 -3.58 -1.11
N ASN A 194 -6.05 -2.85 -0.63
CA ASN A 194 -6.27 -1.60 0.09
C ASN A 194 -6.91 -0.54 -0.80
N ARG A 195 -6.45 -0.40 -2.04
CA ARG A 195 -7.02 0.51 -3.05
C ARG A 195 -8.47 0.19 -3.36
N ASP A 196 -8.80 -1.09 -3.53
CA ASP A 196 -10.19 -1.54 -3.72
C ASP A 196 -11.07 -1.16 -2.52
N ASN A 197 -10.56 -1.32 -1.30
CA ASN A 197 -11.29 -0.93 -0.10
C ASN A 197 -11.44 0.59 0.05
N GLU A 198 -10.40 1.36 -0.27
CA GLU A 198 -10.47 2.83 -0.29
C GLU A 198 -11.47 3.32 -1.33
N TYR A 199 -11.45 2.73 -2.54
CA TYR A 199 -12.43 3.00 -3.59
C TYR A 199 -13.86 2.69 -3.11
N LYS A 200 -14.09 1.53 -2.48
CA LYS A 200 -15.40 1.17 -1.92
C LYS A 200 -15.84 2.10 -0.79
N SER A 201 -14.92 2.52 0.07
CA SER A 201 -15.19 3.47 1.15
C SER A 201 -15.55 4.86 0.60
N ALA A 202 -14.80 5.34 -0.40
CA ALA A 202 -15.10 6.58 -1.10
C ALA A 202 -16.46 6.51 -1.80
N LEU A 203 -16.75 5.39 -2.48
CA LEU A 203 -18.04 5.15 -3.11
C LEU A 203 -19.18 5.22 -2.10
N ALA A 204 -19.04 4.57 -0.93
CA ALA A 204 -20.03 4.61 0.14
C ALA A 204 -20.23 6.02 0.71
N SER A 205 -19.15 6.78 0.87
CA SER A 205 -19.19 8.18 1.31
C SER A 205 -19.92 9.08 0.31
N VAL A 206 -19.61 8.91 -0.99
CA VAL A 206 -20.30 9.64 -2.07
C VAL A 206 -21.78 9.27 -2.11
N LEU A 207 -22.12 7.98 -1.96
CA LEU A 207 -23.51 7.51 -1.92
C LEU A 207 -24.30 8.13 -0.76
N SER A 208 -23.68 8.19 0.43
CA SER A 208 -24.24 8.82 1.62
C SER A 208 -24.47 10.32 1.40
N THR A 209 -23.47 11.02 0.86
CA THR A 209 -23.56 12.44 0.54
C THR A 209 -24.66 12.72 -0.47
N TYR A 210 -24.76 11.89 -1.51
CA TYR A 210 -25.79 11.99 -2.54
C TYR A 210 -27.20 11.79 -1.99
N ASN A 211 -27.40 10.80 -1.10
CA ASN A 211 -28.69 10.57 -0.44
C ASN A 211 -29.12 11.77 0.42
N ASN A 212 -28.17 12.46 1.08
CA ASN A 212 -28.45 13.63 1.90
C ASN A 212 -28.77 14.87 1.05
N LEU A 213 -27.98 15.13 0.00
CA LEU A 213 -28.18 16.26 -0.91
C LEU A 213 -29.53 16.17 -1.64
N GLY A 214 -29.89 14.99 -2.13
CA GLY A 214 -31.16 14.78 -2.82
C GLY A 214 -32.39 15.13 -1.96
N GLN A 215 -32.35 14.88 -0.64
CA GLN A 215 -33.45 15.25 0.24
C GLN A 215 -33.49 16.75 0.54
N GLN A 216 -32.34 17.36 0.83
CA GLN A 216 -32.24 18.78 1.18
C GLN A 216 -32.57 19.68 -0.01
N GLU A 217 -32.05 19.37 -1.20
CA GLU A 217 -32.30 20.18 -2.39
C GLU A 217 -33.71 19.97 -2.94
N PHE A 218 -34.31 18.78 -2.80
CA PHE A 218 -35.73 18.60 -3.09
C PHE A 218 -36.58 19.54 -2.22
N GLN A 219 -36.28 19.63 -0.92
CA GLN A 219 -36.95 20.56 -0.02
C GLN A 219 -36.69 22.03 -0.40
N ASN A 220 -35.46 22.38 -0.78
CA ASN A 220 -35.09 23.75 -1.17
C ASN A 220 -35.71 24.18 -2.50
N ASN A 221 -35.71 23.31 -3.52
CA ASN A 221 -36.32 23.59 -4.82
C ASN A 221 -37.85 23.67 -4.72
N ILE A 222 -38.46 22.90 -3.82
CA ILE A 222 -39.88 23.06 -3.46
C ILE A 222 -40.12 24.43 -2.83
N ALA A 223 -39.29 24.81 -1.85
CA ALA A 223 -39.41 26.10 -1.18
C ALA A 223 -39.20 27.27 -2.16
N GLU A 224 -38.20 27.20 -3.03
CA GLU A 224 -37.89 28.20 -4.05
C GLU A 224 -38.98 28.30 -5.12
N SER A 225 -39.51 27.16 -5.59
CA SER A 225 -40.63 27.15 -6.53
C SER A 225 -41.91 27.70 -5.91
N ALA A 226 -42.13 27.48 -4.61
CA ALA A 226 -43.25 28.08 -3.87
C ALA A 226 -43.08 29.60 -3.71
N LEU A 227 -41.83 30.08 -3.58
CA LEU A 227 -41.51 31.50 -3.44
C LEU A 227 -41.54 32.26 -4.78
N THR A 228 -41.07 31.65 -5.86
CA THR A 228 -40.79 32.36 -7.13
C THR A 228 -41.76 32.00 -8.26
N GLY A 229 -42.55 30.94 -8.11
CA GLY A 229 -43.44 30.43 -9.17
C GLY A 229 -42.71 29.85 -10.39
N LYS A 230 -41.37 29.79 -10.36
CA LYS A 230 -40.54 29.13 -11.38
C LYS A 230 -39.72 28.02 -10.73
N TYR A 231 -39.85 26.81 -11.25
CA TYR A 231 -39.01 25.69 -10.83
C TYR A 231 -37.63 25.80 -11.51
N GLY A 232 -36.63 26.33 -10.81
CA GLY A 232 -35.25 26.40 -11.31
C GLY A 232 -34.48 25.06 -11.26
N GLY A 233 -35.04 24.06 -10.58
CA GLY A 233 -34.36 22.82 -10.22
C GLY A 233 -34.01 21.87 -11.39
N GLU A 234 -34.55 22.12 -12.59
CA GLU A 234 -34.33 21.24 -13.74
C GLU A 234 -32.89 21.30 -14.26
N ASN A 235 -32.31 22.51 -14.34
CA ASN A 235 -30.93 22.69 -14.82
C ASN A 235 -29.89 22.30 -13.77
N THR A 236 -30.18 22.45 -12.48
CA THR A 236 -29.23 22.14 -11.41
C THR A 236 -29.12 20.64 -11.16
N MET A 237 -30.24 19.90 -11.18
CA MET A 237 -30.22 18.45 -10.95
C MET A 237 -29.67 17.65 -12.12
N ASP A 238 -30.06 17.96 -13.36
CA ASP A 238 -29.54 17.29 -14.56
C ASP A 238 -28.02 17.53 -14.72
N THR A 239 -27.57 18.76 -14.45
CA THR A 239 -26.13 19.09 -14.44
C THR A 239 -25.38 18.31 -13.36
N ARG A 240 -25.95 18.13 -12.16
CA ARG A 240 -25.32 17.34 -11.09
C ARG A 240 -25.26 15.86 -11.42
N VAL A 241 -26.32 15.25 -11.97
CA VAL A 241 -26.30 13.83 -12.42
C VAL A 241 -25.21 13.62 -13.47
N LYS A 242 -25.11 14.54 -14.43
CA LYS A 242 -24.03 14.52 -15.44
C LYS A 242 -22.64 14.70 -14.82
N ASN A 243 -22.48 15.61 -13.85
CA ASN A 243 -21.21 15.80 -13.15
C ASN A 243 -20.82 14.56 -12.33
N MET A 244 -21.79 13.85 -11.77
CA MET A 244 -21.58 12.59 -11.06
C MET A 244 -21.15 11.48 -12.03
N ASP A 245 -21.93 11.23 -13.08
CA ASP A 245 -21.57 10.25 -14.12
C ASP A 245 -20.18 10.53 -14.71
N MET A 246 -19.81 11.81 -14.87
CA MET A 246 -18.49 12.21 -15.31
C MET A 246 -17.40 11.99 -14.25
N LEU A 247 -17.65 12.34 -12.97
CA LEU A 247 -16.74 12.03 -11.87
C LEU A 247 -16.47 10.52 -11.83
N PHE A 248 -17.49 9.70 -12.06
CA PHE A 248 -17.37 8.26 -12.02
C PHE A 248 -16.66 7.67 -13.22
N ASN A 249 -16.95 8.15 -14.42
CA ASN A 249 -16.12 7.84 -15.59
C ASN A 249 -14.67 8.28 -15.40
N PHE A 250 -14.43 9.39 -14.68
CA PHE A 250 -13.08 9.83 -14.33
C PHE A 250 -12.43 8.88 -13.31
N MET A 251 -13.13 8.52 -12.22
CA MET A 251 -12.60 7.59 -11.21
C MET A 251 -12.31 6.21 -11.81
N ASP A 252 -13.18 5.71 -12.68
CA ASP A 252 -13.00 4.42 -13.38
C ASP A 252 -11.82 4.45 -14.35
N ARG A 253 -11.70 5.53 -15.15
CA ARG A 253 -10.59 5.67 -16.12
C ARG A 253 -9.24 5.97 -15.49
N THR A 254 -9.22 6.66 -14.35
CA THR A 254 -7.97 7.19 -13.78
C THR A 254 -7.55 6.51 -12.47
N GLY A 255 -8.46 5.77 -11.82
CA GLY A 255 -8.26 5.23 -10.47
C GLY A 255 -8.22 6.30 -9.38
N ASN A 256 -8.47 7.57 -9.73
CA ASN A 256 -8.34 8.68 -8.81
C ASN A 256 -9.67 9.04 -8.16
N ILE A 257 -9.69 9.15 -6.83
CA ILE A 257 -10.86 9.58 -6.07
C ILE A 257 -11.00 11.10 -6.18
N GLY A 258 -12.11 11.57 -6.76
CA GLY A 258 -12.47 12.99 -6.81
C GLY A 258 -13.73 13.28 -5.99
N THR A 259 -13.96 14.54 -5.65
CA THR A 259 -15.22 14.97 -5.04
C THR A 259 -16.14 15.58 -6.10
N PRO A 260 -17.47 15.47 -5.95
CA PRO A 260 -18.40 16.15 -6.85
C PRO A 260 -18.17 17.68 -6.79
N VAL A 261 -18.08 18.34 -7.94
CA VAL A 261 -18.10 19.81 -8.04
C VAL A 261 -19.22 20.27 -8.95
N ASP A 262 -19.74 21.46 -8.64
CA ASP A 262 -20.84 22.10 -9.38
C ASP A 262 -20.39 22.57 -10.78
N ASP A 263 -19.09 22.79 -10.97
CA ASP A 263 -18.50 23.23 -12.24
C ASP A 263 -17.44 22.23 -12.73
N TRP A 264 -17.69 21.64 -13.90
CA TRP A 264 -16.84 20.63 -14.53
C TRP A 264 -15.44 21.16 -14.87
N MET A 265 -15.30 22.46 -15.19
CA MET A 265 -13.98 23.06 -15.45
C MET A 265 -13.09 23.00 -14.22
N ASN A 266 -13.70 22.92 -13.03
CA ASN A 266 -12.99 22.77 -11.77
C ASN A 266 -12.73 21.32 -11.39
N LEU A 267 -13.36 20.32 -12.03
CA LEU A 267 -13.14 18.90 -11.73
C LEU A 267 -11.71 18.45 -12.13
N GLY A 268 -11.18 19.00 -13.23
CA GLY A 268 -9.76 18.86 -13.61
C GLY A 268 -8.80 19.81 -12.87
N ARG A 269 -9.32 20.77 -12.08
CA ARG A 269 -8.54 21.75 -11.30
C ARG A 269 -8.62 21.53 -9.80
N GLN A 270 -9.47 20.62 -9.33
CA GLN A 270 -9.42 20.15 -7.96
C GLN A 270 -7.95 19.79 -7.71
N PRO A 271 -7.33 20.32 -6.64
CA PRO A 271 -5.97 19.94 -6.29
C PRO A 271 -5.98 18.43 -6.24
N SER A 272 -5.33 17.83 -7.21
CA SER A 272 -5.50 16.42 -7.52
C SER A 272 -5.24 15.63 -6.24
N LEU A 273 -6.28 15.01 -5.67
CA LEU A 273 -6.07 13.84 -4.82
C LEU A 273 -5.58 12.66 -5.66
N GLY A 274 -5.60 12.80 -6.99
CA GLY A 274 -5.07 11.86 -7.97
C GLY A 274 -4.21 12.50 -9.04
N ARG A 275 -2.90 12.50 -8.80
CA ARG A 275 -1.86 12.82 -9.78
C ARG A 275 -1.81 11.67 -10.80
N THR A 276 -1.44 11.91 -12.05
CA THR A 276 -1.29 10.82 -13.05
C THR A 276 -0.32 9.75 -12.52
N MET A 277 -0.54 8.45 -12.75
CA MET A 277 0.29 7.35 -12.19
C MET A 277 1.81 7.59 -12.30
N GLN A 278 2.26 8.20 -13.39
CA GLN A 278 3.67 8.51 -13.62
C GLN A 278 4.15 9.76 -12.85
N GLY A 279 3.28 10.76 -12.66
CA GLY A 279 3.53 11.93 -11.82
C GLY A 279 3.34 11.65 -10.32
N GLN A 280 2.52 10.67 -9.94
CA GLN A 280 2.36 10.23 -8.54
C GLN A 280 3.53 9.35 -8.12
N ALA A 281 4.09 8.49 -8.98
CA ALA A 281 5.34 7.78 -8.67
C ALA A 281 6.54 8.74 -8.44
N GLN A 282 6.62 9.87 -9.17
CA GLN A 282 7.68 10.86 -8.97
C GLN A 282 7.43 11.86 -7.82
N ASP A 283 6.19 12.30 -7.61
CA ASP A 283 5.84 13.34 -6.62
C ASP A 283 5.39 12.72 -5.27
N HIS A 284 4.97 11.44 -5.21
CA HIS A 284 4.85 10.66 -3.97
C HIS A 284 6.23 10.30 -3.42
N ASN A 285 7.21 10.00 -4.28
CA ASN A 285 8.62 9.90 -3.89
C ASN A 285 9.22 11.22 -3.37
N GLN A 286 8.60 12.39 -3.65
CA GLN A 286 9.04 13.71 -3.13
C GLN A 286 8.22 14.22 -1.93
N LYS A 287 6.91 13.91 -1.84
CA LYS A 287 6.06 14.33 -0.70
C LYS A 287 6.05 13.34 0.46
N ILE A 288 6.15 12.01 0.24
CA ILE A 288 6.38 11.07 1.34
C ILE A 288 7.73 11.37 2.00
N THR A 289 8.76 11.68 1.21
CA THR A 289 10.07 12.12 1.70
C THR A 289 10.06 13.49 2.37
N THR A 290 8.96 14.25 2.42
CA THR A 290 8.89 15.47 3.24
C THR A 290 7.89 15.38 4.39
N SER A 291 6.66 14.92 4.21
CA SER A 291 5.66 14.89 5.31
C SER A 291 5.78 13.66 6.21
N ALA A 292 6.04 12.47 5.65
CA ALA A 292 6.34 11.29 6.47
C ALA A 292 7.73 11.43 7.11
N LEU A 293 8.66 12.10 6.43
CA LEU A 293 9.95 12.49 6.99
C LEU A 293 9.79 13.40 8.21
N THR A 294 8.92 14.40 8.17
CA THR A 294 8.73 15.32 9.31
C THR A 294 8.14 14.60 10.52
N GLY A 295 7.13 13.74 10.33
CA GLY A 295 6.54 12.94 11.42
C GLY A 295 7.44 11.79 11.93
N TYR A 296 8.29 11.23 11.06
CA TYR A 296 9.27 10.22 11.45
C TYR A 296 10.47 10.87 12.16
N LEU A 297 10.95 12.02 11.67
CA LEU A 297 11.97 12.85 12.33
C LEU A 297 11.52 13.29 13.71
N ASP A 298 10.27 13.70 13.90
CA ASP A 298 9.78 14.12 15.21
C ASP A 298 9.78 13.01 16.26
N ASN A 299 9.69 11.74 15.81
CA ASN A 299 9.75 10.55 16.65
C ASN A 299 11.14 9.90 16.73
N LEU A 300 12.11 10.33 15.92
CA LEU A 300 13.49 9.88 16.03
C LEU A 300 14.15 10.47 17.29
N PRO A 301 14.95 9.69 18.03
CA PRO A 301 15.86 10.21 19.05
C PRO A 301 16.65 11.41 18.51
N THR A 302 16.88 12.44 19.34
CA THR A 302 17.49 13.71 18.93
C THR A 302 18.77 13.53 18.11
N LEU A 303 19.60 12.55 18.48
CA LEU A 303 20.85 12.21 17.82
C LEU A 303 20.67 11.71 16.37
N GLU A 304 19.62 10.93 16.09
CA GLU A 304 19.33 10.41 14.75
C GLU A 304 18.75 11.51 13.84
N ARG A 305 18.03 12.46 14.45
CA ARG A 305 17.55 13.68 13.80
C ARG A 305 18.70 14.59 13.34
N GLU A 306 19.68 14.79 14.20
CA GLU A 306 20.88 15.60 13.89
C GLU A 306 21.72 14.94 12.78
N LYS A 307 21.95 13.63 12.87
CA LYS A 307 22.64 12.86 11.81
C LYS A 307 21.90 12.93 10.48
N PHE A 308 20.57 12.80 10.49
CA PHE A 308 19.77 12.94 9.28
C PHE A 308 19.89 14.34 8.67
N ALA A 309 19.77 15.40 9.48
CA ALA A 309 19.91 16.78 9.02
C ALA A 309 21.31 17.08 8.46
N GLU A 310 22.36 16.52 9.06
CA GLU A 310 23.74 16.66 8.59
C GLU A 310 23.96 15.93 7.25
N ASN A 311 23.42 14.71 7.11
CA ASN A 311 23.47 13.96 5.86
C ASN A 311 22.68 14.65 4.74
N VAL A 312 21.54 15.28 5.05
CA VAL A 312 20.80 16.10 4.09
C VAL A 312 21.64 17.28 3.62
N LYS A 313 22.36 17.93 4.55
CA LYS A 313 23.21 19.11 4.25
C LYS A 313 24.44 18.75 3.41
N GLN A 314 25.06 17.59 3.65
CA GLN A 314 26.28 17.17 2.97
C GLN A 314 26.01 16.44 1.65
N PHE A 315 25.00 15.57 1.60
CA PHE A 315 24.80 14.60 0.51
C PHE A 315 23.42 14.67 -0.15
N GLY A 316 22.52 15.52 0.35
CA GLY A 316 21.16 15.64 -0.14
C GLY A 316 20.19 14.63 0.48
N VAL A 317 18.89 14.94 0.36
CA VAL A 317 17.78 14.17 0.99
C VAL A 317 17.76 12.71 0.56
N GLU A 318 18.10 12.42 -0.68
CA GLU A 318 18.04 11.07 -1.26
C GLU A 318 19.16 10.14 -0.73
N ALA A 319 20.30 10.69 -0.33
CA ALA A 319 21.37 9.95 0.34
C ALA A 319 21.05 9.74 1.83
N ALA A 320 20.55 10.78 2.50
CA ALA A 320 20.13 10.71 3.90
C ALA A 320 18.99 9.69 4.11
N MET A 321 18.05 9.60 3.17
CA MET A 321 16.96 8.62 3.18
C MET A 321 17.44 7.18 3.04
N ARG A 322 18.34 6.90 2.08
CA ARG A 322 18.93 5.56 1.95
C ARG A 322 19.63 5.12 3.22
N GLN A 323 20.31 6.05 3.88
CA GLN A 323 21.03 5.77 5.11
C GLN A 323 20.10 5.52 6.30
N LEU A 324 18.99 6.27 6.37
CA LEU A 324 17.93 6.05 7.35
C LEU A 324 17.22 4.71 7.11
N GLU A 325 16.97 4.34 5.86
CA GLU A 325 16.37 3.05 5.49
C GLU A 325 17.27 1.87 5.86
N MET A 326 18.59 1.99 5.67
CA MET A 326 19.55 0.97 6.10
C MET A 326 19.51 0.80 7.63
N ALA A 327 19.57 1.90 8.39
CA ALA A 327 19.48 1.86 9.85
C ALA A 327 18.13 1.29 10.35
N ALA A 328 17.02 1.64 9.68
CA ALA A 328 15.69 1.11 10.01
C ALA A 328 15.56 -0.39 9.69
N ASN A 329 16.16 -0.86 8.58
CA ASN A 329 16.19 -2.28 8.22
C ASN A 329 17.02 -3.10 9.22
N ASP A 330 18.12 -2.55 9.74
CA ASP A 330 18.94 -3.21 10.75
C ASP A 330 18.20 -3.31 12.09
N SER A 331 17.48 -2.24 12.49
CA SER A 331 16.60 -2.26 13.67
C SER A 331 15.42 -3.23 13.52
N TYR A 332 14.84 -3.32 12.32
CA TYR A 332 13.79 -4.28 12.00
C TYR A 332 14.30 -5.73 12.00
N ARG A 333 15.50 -5.98 11.47
CA ARG A 333 16.18 -7.29 11.58
C ARG A 333 16.47 -7.67 13.03
N ALA A 334 16.96 -6.73 13.84
CA ALA A 334 17.19 -6.95 15.27
C ALA A 334 15.88 -7.25 16.01
N SER A 335 14.78 -6.58 15.65
CA SER A 335 13.45 -6.81 16.22
C SER A 335 12.83 -8.13 15.76
N GLN A 336 13.02 -8.53 14.50
CA GLN A 336 12.58 -9.85 14.02
C GLN A 336 13.39 -10.99 14.66
N LEU A 337 14.67 -10.78 14.93
CA LEU A 337 15.47 -11.72 15.71
C LEU A 337 14.89 -11.83 17.14
N GLY A 338 14.55 -10.71 17.78
CA GLY A 338 13.86 -10.69 19.08
C GLY A 338 12.51 -11.43 19.07
N LEU A 339 11.66 -11.19 18.06
CA LEU A 339 10.37 -11.87 17.91
C LEU A 339 10.51 -13.36 17.58
N SER A 340 11.56 -13.75 16.85
CA SER A 340 11.88 -15.17 16.63
C SER A 340 12.31 -15.86 17.92
N MET A 341 12.99 -15.13 18.81
CA MET A 341 13.32 -15.62 20.16
C MET A 341 12.08 -15.72 21.05
N ASP A 342 11.14 -14.77 20.98
CA ASP A 342 9.86 -14.84 21.70
C ASP A 342 8.95 -15.96 21.15
N GLY A 343 9.00 -16.22 19.84
CA GLY A 343 8.33 -17.36 19.21
C GLY A 343 8.85 -18.70 19.73
N LEU A 344 10.16 -18.83 19.97
CA LEU A 344 10.76 -20.00 20.61
C LEU A 344 10.36 -20.14 22.09
N VAL A 345 10.10 -19.02 22.79
CA VAL A 345 9.56 -19.01 24.17
C VAL A 345 8.07 -19.37 24.21
N LEU A 346 7.29 -19.06 23.17
CA LEU A 346 5.89 -19.45 23.03
C LEU A 346 5.73 -20.92 22.56
N ASP A 347 6.64 -21.42 21.73
CA ASP A 347 6.69 -22.84 21.36
C ASP A 347 7.09 -23.75 22.54
N ARG A 348 7.76 -23.19 23.55
CA ARG A 348 7.97 -23.82 24.88
C ARG A 348 6.68 -24.11 25.63
N GLU A 349 5.59 -23.37 25.37
CA GLU A 349 4.28 -23.63 25.99
C GLU A 349 3.42 -24.62 25.17
N LYS A 350 3.65 -24.72 23.85
CA LYS A 350 2.86 -25.56 22.95
C LYS A 350 3.43 -26.97 22.74
N PHE A 351 4.74 -27.16 22.82
CA PHE A 351 5.34 -28.49 22.87
C PHE A 351 5.39 -28.94 24.33
N SER A 352 4.75 -30.07 24.64
CA SER A 352 4.66 -30.66 25.97
C SER A 352 6.04 -30.95 26.56
N TRP A 353 6.66 -29.94 27.18
CA TRP A 353 7.84 -30.14 28.00
C TRP A 353 7.46 -31.13 29.08
N SER A 354 8.21 -32.23 29.17
CA SER A 354 8.17 -33.08 30.35
C SER A 354 8.35 -32.17 31.56
N LYS A 355 7.38 -32.17 32.49
CA LYS A 355 7.45 -31.40 33.74
C LYS A 355 8.64 -31.85 34.62
N ASP A 356 9.26 -32.98 34.29
CA ASP A 356 10.48 -33.43 34.91
C ASP A 356 11.70 -32.66 34.38
N VAL A 357 12.23 -31.78 35.23
CA VAL A 357 13.42 -30.95 35.00
C VAL A 357 14.69 -31.80 34.84
N ASN A 358 14.66 -33.07 35.27
CA ASN A 358 15.81 -33.98 35.18
C ASN A 358 15.77 -34.90 33.95
N ASN A 359 14.83 -34.69 33.02
CA ASN A 359 14.80 -35.46 31.78
C ASN A 359 16.05 -35.12 30.93
N PRO A 360 16.89 -36.11 30.56
CA PRO A 360 18.09 -35.89 29.74
C PRO A 360 17.81 -35.15 28.42
N ASP A 361 16.64 -35.36 27.82
CA ASP A 361 16.24 -34.68 26.58
C ASP A 361 15.97 -33.19 26.81
N ASN A 362 15.47 -32.81 27.99
CA ASN A 362 15.29 -31.41 28.37
C ASN A 362 16.65 -30.75 28.62
N GLN A 363 17.60 -31.45 29.25
CA GLN A 363 18.95 -30.92 29.50
C GLN A 363 19.76 -30.74 28.21
N PHE A 364 19.71 -31.71 27.29
CA PHE A 364 20.38 -31.62 25.99
C PHE A 364 19.82 -30.48 25.12
N ARG A 365 18.50 -30.27 25.16
CA ARG A 365 17.83 -29.19 24.40
C ARG A 365 18.01 -27.82 25.05
N LEU A 366 18.08 -27.72 26.38
CA LEU A 366 18.47 -26.50 27.07
C LEU A 366 19.91 -26.12 26.73
N ALA A 367 20.83 -27.10 26.68
CA ALA A 367 22.21 -26.86 26.24
C ALA A 367 22.27 -26.38 24.77
N GLN A 368 21.46 -26.93 23.86
CA GLN A 368 21.35 -26.42 22.49
C GLN A 368 20.74 -25.02 22.41
N LEU A 369 19.74 -24.71 23.24
CA LEU A 369 19.13 -23.39 23.29
C LEU A 369 20.10 -22.35 23.86
N ASP A 370 20.88 -22.70 24.87
CA ASP A 370 21.96 -21.86 25.40
C ASP A 370 23.10 -21.71 24.39
N GLU A 371 23.43 -22.76 23.62
CA GLU A 371 24.38 -22.68 22.51
C GLU A 371 23.86 -21.76 21.38
N LEU A 372 22.57 -21.82 21.05
CA LEU A 372 21.93 -20.96 20.05
C LEU A 372 21.77 -19.52 20.54
N LYS A 373 21.46 -19.30 21.82
CA LYS A 373 21.48 -17.98 22.44
C LYS A 373 22.89 -17.39 22.43
N ASN A 374 23.89 -18.19 22.78
CA ASN A 374 25.28 -17.75 22.73
C ASN A 374 25.75 -17.49 21.29
N LYS A 375 25.30 -18.25 20.28
CA LYS A 375 25.60 -17.99 18.86
C LYS A 375 24.84 -16.79 18.28
N GLY A 376 23.58 -16.58 18.67
CA GLY A 376 22.80 -15.40 18.28
C GLY A 376 23.25 -14.11 18.97
N GLN A 377 23.96 -14.22 20.09
CA GLN A 377 24.61 -13.12 20.80
C GLN A 377 26.10 -12.98 20.49
N GLN A 378 26.65 -13.73 19.52
CA GLN A 378 27.99 -13.44 19.01
C GLN A 378 27.93 -12.09 18.28
N GLN A 379 28.21 -11.03 19.04
CA GLN A 379 28.42 -9.69 18.50
C GLN A 379 29.42 -9.81 17.36
N ILE A 380 29.03 -9.39 16.16
CA ILE A 380 29.94 -9.30 15.02
C ILE A 380 31.13 -8.46 15.50
N THR A 381 32.32 -9.04 15.44
CA THR A 381 33.53 -8.33 15.86
C THR A 381 34.01 -7.39 14.76
N ALA A 382 34.85 -6.42 15.11
CA ALA A 382 35.53 -5.59 14.14
C ALA A 382 36.32 -6.45 13.14
N GLU A 383 36.90 -7.56 13.59
CA GLU A 383 37.65 -8.49 12.76
C GLU A 383 36.75 -9.19 11.72
N ASP A 384 35.56 -9.66 12.12
CA ASP A 384 34.59 -10.27 11.22
C ASP A 384 34.12 -9.27 10.15
N TYR A 385 33.77 -8.05 10.59
CA TYR A 385 33.27 -7.00 9.70
C TYR A 385 34.34 -6.43 8.78
N ALA A 386 35.61 -6.37 9.24
CA ALA A 386 36.72 -5.94 8.41
C ALA A 386 36.91 -6.83 7.18
N SER A 387 36.58 -8.13 7.25
CA SER A 387 36.65 -9.04 6.10
C SER A 387 35.69 -8.65 4.96
N TYR A 388 34.58 -8.00 5.30
CA TYR A 388 33.63 -7.44 4.35
C TYR A 388 34.14 -6.10 3.78
N LEU A 389 34.58 -5.21 4.67
CA LEU A 389 35.13 -3.91 4.27
C LEU A 389 36.35 -4.06 3.36
N ASP A 390 37.27 -4.98 3.65
CA ASP A 390 38.47 -5.19 2.82
C ASP A 390 38.16 -5.58 1.37
N LYS A 391 36.97 -6.12 1.09
CA LYS A 391 36.51 -6.43 -0.28
C LYS A 391 35.86 -5.23 -0.96
N ALA A 392 35.26 -4.34 -0.19
CA ALA A 392 34.54 -3.17 -0.69
C ALA A 392 35.44 -1.94 -0.82
N VAL A 393 36.57 -1.93 -0.12
CA VAL A 393 37.53 -0.84 -0.11
C VAL A 393 38.51 -0.99 -1.27
N THR A 394 38.54 0.00 -2.15
CA THR A 394 39.57 0.13 -3.19
C THR A 394 40.89 0.57 -2.56
N LYS A 395 41.96 -0.15 -2.90
CA LYS A 395 43.34 0.15 -2.50
C LYS A 395 44.16 0.48 -3.75
N ASP A 396 45.13 1.39 -3.62
CA ASP A 396 46.12 1.61 -4.68
C ASP A 396 47.13 0.45 -4.77
N ASP A 397 48.05 0.51 -5.73
CA ASP A 397 49.08 -0.50 -5.95
C ASP A 397 50.06 -0.65 -4.77
N GLU A 398 50.10 0.34 -3.87
CA GLU A 398 50.89 0.35 -2.64
C GLU A 398 50.12 -0.18 -1.43
N GLY A 399 48.84 -0.55 -1.62
CA GLY A 399 47.96 -1.08 -0.59
C GLY A 399 47.31 -0.01 0.30
N ASN A 400 47.48 1.28 -0.02
CA ASN A 400 46.80 2.36 0.68
C ASN A 400 45.35 2.43 0.26
N VAL A 401 44.47 2.68 1.22
CA VAL A 401 43.04 2.84 0.95
C VAL A 401 42.80 4.16 0.20
N ILE A 402 42.27 4.06 -1.01
CA ILE A 402 41.89 5.22 -1.84
C ILE A 402 40.37 5.44 -1.88
N THR A 403 39.62 4.59 -1.20
CA THR A 403 38.18 4.81 -0.99
C THR A 403 38.00 6.12 -0.21
N PRO A 404 37.09 7.01 -0.62
CA PRO A 404 36.82 8.25 0.10
C PRO A 404 36.58 7.98 1.59
N LYS A 405 37.25 8.74 2.47
CA LYS A 405 37.21 8.52 3.91
C LYS A 405 35.78 8.52 4.43
N GLU A 406 34.99 9.47 3.95
CA GLU A 406 33.58 9.65 4.31
C GLU A 406 32.77 8.41 3.96
N GLN A 407 33.01 7.80 2.80
CA GLN A 407 32.33 6.57 2.39
C GLN A 407 32.67 5.41 3.35
N LEU A 408 33.93 5.30 3.75
CA LEU A 408 34.41 4.24 4.62
C LEU A 408 33.87 4.39 6.06
N GLU A 409 33.80 5.61 6.56
CA GLU A 409 33.19 5.94 7.85
C GLU A 409 31.72 5.55 7.89
N LEU A 410 30.96 5.87 6.84
CA LEU A 410 29.55 5.50 6.73
C LEU A 410 29.36 3.97 6.68
N MET A 411 30.26 3.25 6.00
CA MET A 411 30.22 1.79 5.96
C MET A 411 30.54 1.14 7.31
N ILE A 412 31.43 1.73 8.10
CA ILE A 412 31.74 1.24 9.45
C ILE A 412 30.57 1.51 10.39
N LEU A 413 30.09 2.75 10.45
CA LEU A 413 29.01 3.16 11.34
C LEU A 413 27.67 2.48 10.98
N GLY A 414 27.44 2.19 9.70
CA GLY A 414 26.28 1.43 9.23
C GLY A 414 26.36 -0.08 9.49
N GLY A 415 27.47 -0.61 10.02
CA GLY A 415 27.64 -2.04 10.27
C GLY A 415 26.92 -2.57 11.52
N GLY A 416 26.27 -1.70 12.31
CA GLY A 416 25.58 -2.08 13.54
C GLY A 416 26.51 -2.59 14.66
N LEU A 417 27.80 -2.30 14.58
CA LEU A 417 28.81 -2.70 15.56
C LEU A 417 28.74 -1.80 16.80
N SER A 418 29.20 -2.31 17.94
CA SER A 418 29.38 -1.49 19.15
C SER A 418 30.40 -0.38 18.93
N ASP A 419 30.34 0.71 19.71
CA ASP A 419 31.26 1.84 19.56
C ASP A 419 32.74 1.46 19.71
N LYS A 420 33.02 0.46 20.55
CA LYS A 420 34.38 -0.09 20.71
C LYS A 420 34.85 -0.82 19.45
N GLU A 421 34.00 -1.63 18.84
CA GLU A 421 34.32 -2.35 17.61
C GLU A 421 34.40 -1.39 16.41
N ASN A 422 33.54 -0.35 16.37
CA ASN A 422 33.69 0.75 15.43
C ASN A 422 35.05 1.45 15.59
N ALA A 423 35.45 1.79 16.81
CA ALA A 423 36.74 2.44 17.06
C ALA A 423 37.92 1.62 16.55
N LYS A 424 37.89 0.29 16.70
CA LYS A 424 38.93 -0.61 16.12
C LYS A 424 38.99 -0.51 14.59
N LEU A 425 37.85 -0.42 13.92
CA LEU A 425 37.79 -0.27 12.46
C LEU A 425 38.27 1.09 12.00
N PHE A 426 37.89 2.17 12.69
CA PHE A 426 38.41 3.51 12.40
C PHE A 426 39.93 3.55 12.54
N ALA A 427 40.49 2.92 13.59
CA ALA A 427 41.93 2.78 13.76
C ALA A 427 42.58 1.96 12.64
N ARG A 428 41.98 0.80 12.27
CA ARG A 428 42.49 -0.08 11.20
C ARG A 428 42.60 0.64 9.85
N TYR A 429 41.60 1.46 9.51
CA TYR A 429 41.55 2.18 8.24
C TYR A 429 42.12 3.60 8.29
N LYS A 430 42.76 3.99 9.40
CA LYS A 430 43.38 5.31 9.61
C LYS A 430 42.42 6.48 9.40
N LEU A 431 41.18 6.30 9.85
CA LEU A 431 40.14 7.33 9.83
C LEU A 431 40.25 8.22 11.06
N ASP A 432 39.71 9.43 10.96
CA ASP A 432 39.72 10.38 12.08
C ASP A 432 38.73 9.90 13.16
N MET A 433 39.23 9.64 14.36
CA MET A 433 38.43 9.18 15.50
C MET A 433 37.99 10.35 16.39
N THR A 434 36.79 10.26 16.94
CA THR A 434 36.35 11.16 18.02
C THR A 434 37.16 10.91 19.29
N GLU A 435 37.23 11.90 20.18
CA GLU A 435 37.91 11.74 21.47
C GLU A 435 37.29 10.62 22.33
N GLU A 436 35.99 10.35 22.15
CA GLU A 436 35.30 9.25 22.81
C GLU A 436 35.74 7.88 22.24
N GLN A 437 35.84 7.74 20.92
CA GLN A 437 36.34 6.52 20.28
C GLN A 437 37.80 6.23 20.66
N LYS A 438 38.66 7.25 20.75
CA LYS A 438 40.04 7.11 21.24
C LYS A 438 40.07 6.57 22.68
N ARG A 439 39.25 7.14 23.56
CA ARG A 439 39.12 6.68 24.96
C ARG A 439 38.64 5.23 25.06
N LEU A 440 37.73 4.80 24.18
CA LEU A 440 37.23 3.42 24.15
C LEU A 440 38.32 2.40 23.75
N LEU A 441 39.30 2.79 22.95
CA LEU A 441 40.47 1.96 22.62
C LEU A 441 41.50 1.92 23.76
N ASP A 442 41.68 3.03 24.47
CA ASP A 442 42.67 3.16 25.54
C ASP A 442 42.23 2.55 26.87
N THR A 443 40.97 2.14 27.00
CA THR A 443 40.46 1.48 28.22
C THR A 443 40.82 -0.01 28.20
N PRO A 444 41.81 -0.48 29.00
CA PRO A 444 42.15 -1.90 29.07
C PRO A 444 40.93 -2.71 29.54
N GLY A 445 40.61 -3.78 28.81
CA GLY A 445 39.33 -4.49 28.91
C GLY A 445 39.04 -5.10 30.28
N ASN A 446 37.78 -4.96 30.72
CA ASN A 446 37.09 -5.88 31.62
C ASN A 446 36.49 -7.04 30.83
#